data_AF-A0AAU8NGT3-F1
#
_entry.id   AF-A0AAU8NGT3-F1
#
_cell.length_a   1.000
_cell.length_b   1.000
_cell.length_c   1.000
_cell.angle_alpha   90.00
_cell.angle_beta   90.00
_cell.angle_gamma   90.00
#
_symmetry.space_group_name_H-M   'P 1'
#
loop_
_entity.id
_entity.type
_entity.pdbx_description
1 polymer ?
#
loop_
_entity_poly.entity_id
_entity_poly.type
_entity_poly.pdbx_seq_one_letter_code
_entity_poly.pdbx_strand_id
1 'polypeptide(L)'
;MYQTYYIKRDKAGYVRDVITYEHEGFERIEYDDMLPIGIMSGCFKWINAEFVFDKARKEELDVITQSTDVLELKNRLDEAENTVKSVAQENAALRMSDLDNKEAIAGLIELVLAGGATNG
;
A
#
# COMPACT_ATOMS: atom_id res chain seq x y z
N MET A 1 3.50 18.69 31.51
CA MET A 1 2.83 19.89 30.95
C MET A 1 1.65 19.34 30.18
N TYR A 2 0.41 19.69 30.54
CA TYR A 2 -0.75 19.15 29.83
C TYR A 2 -0.75 19.63 28.38
N GLN A 3 -0.86 18.69 27.44
CA GLN A 3 -1.05 18.96 26.03
C GLN A 3 -2.48 18.60 25.65
N THR A 4 -3.11 19.46 24.85
CA THR A 4 -4.46 19.21 24.36
C THR A 4 -4.37 18.34 23.11
N TYR A 5 -5.14 17.25 23.12
CA TYR A 5 -5.35 16.39 21.97
C TYR A 5 -6.84 16.29 21.68
N TYR A 6 -7.17 15.93 20.44
CA TYR A 6 -8.51 15.63 20.01
C TYR A 6 -8.51 14.20 19.51
N ILE A 7 -9.33 13.34 20.11
CA ILE A 7 -9.34 11.90 19.83
C ILE A 7 -10.63 11.46 19.16
N LYS A 8 -10.53 10.54 18.20
CA LYS A 8 -11.67 9.83 17.63
C LYS A 8 -11.69 8.41 18.16
N ARG A 9 -12.85 7.96 18.63
CA ARG A 9 -13.06 6.60 19.14
C ARG A 9 -14.02 5.82 18.27
N ASP A 10 -13.87 4.50 18.23
CA ASP A 10 -14.90 3.62 17.68
C ASP A 10 -16.05 3.39 18.66
N LYS A 11 -17.08 2.64 18.23
CA LYS A 11 -18.25 2.32 19.05
C LYS A 11 -17.92 1.54 20.32
N ALA A 12 -16.77 0.85 20.36
CA ALA A 12 -16.30 0.09 21.51
C ALA A 12 -15.34 0.90 22.42
N GLY A 13 -15.15 2.19 22.10
CA GLY A 13 -14.34 3.13 22.89
C GLY A 13 -12.84 3.10 22.58
N TYR A 14 -12.40 2.41 21.54
CA TYR A 14 -10.98 2.37 21.17
C TYR A 14 -10.59 3.56 20.33
N VAL A 15 -9.41 4.11 20.60
CA VAL A 15 -8.83 5.21 19.85
C VAL A 15 -8.54 4.77 18.42
N ARG A 16 -9.00 5.58 17.46
CA ARG A 16 -8.81 5.39 16.01
C ARG A 16 -7.99 6.48 15.38
N ASP A 17 -8.02 7.67 15.96
CA ASP A 17 -7.28 8.82 15.46
C ASP A 17 -7.01 9.81 16.59
N VAL A 18 -5.91 10.57 16.47
CA VAL A 18 -5.47 11.57 17.43
C VAL A 18 -4.86 12.75 16.68
N ILE A 19 -5.41 13.94 16.89
CA ILE A 19 -4.94 15.20 16.27
C ILE A 19 -4.74 16.28 17.34
N THR A 20 -4.08 17.38 16.97
CA THR A 20 -3.73 18.49 17.87
C THR A 20 -4.60 19.74 17.67
N TYR A 21 -5.63 19.66 16.83
CA TYR A 21 -6.55 20.75 16.52
C TYR A 21 -8.00 20.28 16.56
N GLU A 22 -8.92 21.21 16.78
CA GLU A 22 -10.35 20.91 16.85
C GLU A 22 -10.90 20.46 15.50
N HIS A 23 -11.67 19.37 15.51
CA HIS A 23 -12.33 18.83 14.34
C HIS A 23 -13.64 18.14 14.71
N GLU A 24 -14.64 18.23 13.82
CA GLU A 24 -15.92 17.58 14.01
C GLU A 24 -15.76 16.06 14.20
N GLY A 25 -16.45 15.51 15.20
CA GLY A 25 -16.40 14.09 15.53
C GLY A 25 -15.20 13.65 16.38
N PHE A 26 -14.37 14.59 16.84
CA PHE A 26 -13.30 14.32 17.80
C PHE A 26 -13.64 14.89 19.19
N GLU A 27 -13.24 14.16 20.23
CA GLU A 27 -13.37 14.58 21.63
C GLU A 27 -12.09 15.28 22.08
N ARG A 28 -12.22 16.48 22.66
CA ARG A 28 -11.11 17.20 23.28
C ARG A 28 -10.72 16.53 24.60
N ILE A 29 -9.43 16.22 24.75
CA ILE A 29 -8.84 15.67 25.97
C ILE A 29 -7.60 16.45 26.37
N GLU A 30 -7.24 16.37 27.65
CA GLU A 30 -5.99 16.90 28.18
C GLU A 30 -5.17 15.74 28.71
N TYR A 31 -3.90 15.66 28.29
CA TYR A 31 -2.99 14.56 28.65
C TYR A 31 -1.62 15.15 28.98
N ASP A 32 -1.03 14.74 30.10
CA ASP A 32 0.21 15.30 30.65
C ASP A 32 1.49 14.62 30.17
N ASP A 33 1.37 13.50 29.47
CA ASP A 33 2.49 12.69 28.98
C ASP A 33 2.55 12.64 27.44
N MET A 34 3.61 12.04 26.91
CA MET A 34 3.74 11.70 25.50
C MET A 34 2.71 10.64 25.13
N LEU A 35 2.11 10.78 23.94
CA LEU A 35 1.20 9.76 23.43
C LEU A 35 1.89 8.38 23.38
N PRO A 36 1.24 7.31 23.87
CA PRO A 36 1.79 5.96 23.79
C PRO A 36 2.15 5.58 22.37
N ILE A 37 3.26 4.85 22.21
CA ILE A 37 3.67 4.29 20.91
C ILE A 37 2.55 3.37 20.41
N GLY A 38 2.12 3.60 19.17
CA GLY A 38 1.06 2.81 18.56
C GLY A 38 -0.34 3.13 19.09
N ILE A 39 -0.59 4.35 19.59
CA ILE A 39 -1.93 4.79 20.06
C ILE A 39 -3.06 4.52 19.05
N MET A 40 -2.77 4.58 17.75
CA MET A 40 -3.72 4.31 16.66
C MET A 40 -3.86 2.81 16.29
N SER A 41 -3.25 1.90 17.05
CA SER A 41 -3.34 0.45 16.83
C SER A 41 -4.76 -0.12 17.00
N GLY A 42 -5.70 0.68 17.50
CA GLY A 42 -7.05 0.22 17.86
C GLY A 42 -7.07 -0.65 19.12
N CYS A 43 -6.00 -0.62 19.92
CA CYS A 43 -5.88 -1.36 21.20
C CYS A 43 -5.91 -0.46 22.43
N PHE A 44 -5.94 0.87 22.28
CA PHE A 44 -5.99 1.79 23.41
C PHE A 44 -7.38 2.35 23.63
N LYS A 45 -7.77 2.52 24.90
CA LYS A 45 -8.96 3.27 25.31
C LYS A 45 -8.57 4.49 26.14
N TRP A 46 -9.35 5.56 26.03
CA TRP A 46 -9.25 6.70 26.93
C TRP A 46 -10.20 6.51 28.10
N ILE A 47 -9.68 6.30 29.31
CA ILE A 47 -10.45 6.01 30.52
C ILE A 47 -9.80 6.76 31.68
N ASN A 48 -10.59 7.49 32.48
CA ASN A 48 -10.11 8.19 33.68
C ASN A 48 -8.87 9.07 33.43
N ALA A 49 -8.86 9.80 32.32
CA ALA A 49 -7.76 10.66 31.88
C ALA A 49 -6.44 9.94 31.53
N GLU A 50 -6.50 8.62 31.28
CA GLU A 50 -5.34 7.83 30.87
C GLU A 50 -5.63 6.97 29.63
N PHE A 51 -4.57 6.64 28.89
CA PHE A 51 -4.62 5.66 27.81
C PHE A 51 -4.37 4.26 28.35
N VAL A 52 -5.42 3.43 28.38
CA VAL A 52 -5.36 2.05 28.83
C VAL A 52 -5.19 1.12 27.63
N PHE A 53 -4.11 0.33 27.64
CA PHE A 53 -3.83 -0.67 26.61
C PHE A 53 -4.61 -1.96 26.89
N ASP A 54 -5.43 -2.38 25.92
CA ASP A 54 -6.14 -3.66 25.95
C ASP A 54 -5.28 -4.76 25.30
N LYS A 55 -4.60 -5.50 26.16
CA LYS A 55 -3.72 -6.60 25.73
C LYS A 55 -4.51 -7.76 25.10
N ALA A 56 -5.71 -8.07 25.59
CA ALA A 56 -6.51 -9.17 25.05
C ALA A 56 -6.93 -8.89 23.60
N ARG A 57 -7.35 -7.64 23.31
CA ARG A 57 -7.65 -7.22 21.95
C ARG A 57 -6.43 -7.25 21.03
N LYS A 58 -5.24 -6.91 21.55
CA LYS A 58 -4.00 -7.03 20.78
C LYS A 58 -3.73 -8.48 20.39
N GLU A 59 -3.87 -9.40 21.34
CA GLU A 59 -3.71 -10.85 21.10
C GLU A 59 -4.73 -11.37 20.08
N GLU A 60 -5.99 -10.97 20.17
CA GLU A 60 -7.02 -11.31 19.17
C GLU A 60 -6.68 -10.80 17.77
N LEU A 61 -6.26 -9.53 17.66
CA LEU A 61 -5.85 -8.94 16.40
C LEU A 61 -4.62 -9.65 15.82
N ASP A 62 -3.65 -10.00 16.68
CA ASP A 62 -2.45 -10.73 16.27
C ASP A 62 -2.81 -12.10 15.71
N VAL A 63 -3.70 -12.85 16.37
CA VAL A 63 -4.23 -14.13 15.86
C VAL A 63 -4.92 -13.96 14.52
N ILE A 64 -5.73 -12.90 14.33
CA ILE A 64 -6.37 -12.64 13.03
C ILE A 64 -5.32 -12.38 11.95
N THR A 65 -4.32 -11.55 12.20
CA THR A 65 -3.23 -11.31 11.23
C THR A 65 -2.37 -12.54 10.95
N GLN A 66 -2.28 -13.46 11.90
CA GLN A 66 -1.58 -14.73 11.77
C GLN A 66 -2.48 -15.86 11.27
N SER A 67 -3.77 -15.59 11.04
CA SER A 67 -4.70 -16.60 10.56
C SER A 67 -4.27 -17.08 9.18
N THR A 68 -4.49 -18.37 8.93
CA THR A 68 -4.06 -19.05 7.70
C THR A 68 -4.57 -18.33 6.45
N ASP A 69 -5.78 -17.77 6.52
CA ASP A 69 -6.42 -17.03 5.43
C ASP A 69 -5.65 -15.74 5.07
N VAL A 70 -5.20 -14.98 6.08
CA VAL A 70 -4.42 -13.76 5.86
C VAL A 70 -3.03 -14.11 5.29
N LEU A 71 -2.44 -15.20 5.75
CA LEU A 71 -1.15 -15.68 5.22
C LEU A 71 -1.29 -16.16 3.77
N GLU A 72 -2.35 -16.91 3.45
CA GLU A 72 -2.64 -17.34 2.09
C GLU A 72 -2.87 -16.14 1.16
N LEU A 73 -3.64 -15.14 1.60
CA LEU A 73 -3.87 -13.93 0.84
C LEU A 73 -2.58 -13.16 0.57
N LYS A 74 -1.66 -13.10 1.53
CA LYS A 74 -0.32 -12.51 1.32
C LYS A 74 0.48 -13.29 0.29
N ASN A 75 0.54 -14.61 0.40
CA ASN A 75 1.25 -15.44 -0.56
C ASN A 75 0.69 -15.27 -1.99
N ARG A 76 -0.65 -15.25 -2.12
CA ARG A 76 -1.33 -15.02 -3.40
C ARG A 76 -1.05 -13.62 -3.96
N LEU A 77 -0.93 -12.61 -3.10
CA LEU A 77 -0.57 -11.26 -3.51
C LEU A 77 0.88 -11.22 -4.03
N ASP A 78 1.81 -11.82 -3.31
CA ASP A 78 3.22 -11.90 -3.71
C ASP A 78 3.39 -12.65 -5.05
N GLU A 79 2.66 -13.77 -5.23
CA GLU A 79 2.63 -14.51 -6.49
C GLU A 79 2.07 -13.69 -7.65
N ALA A 80 0.97 -12.95 -7.40
CA ALA A 80 0.36 -12.09 -8.41
C ALA A 80 1.31 -10.95 -8.80
N GLU A 81 1.95 -10.29 -7.83
CA GLU A 81 2.92 -9.22 -8.09
C GLU A 81 4.12 -9.71 -8.91
N ASN A 82 4.64 -10.89 -8.59
CA ASN A 82 5.74 -11.49 -9.34
C ASN A 82 5.33 -11.86 -10.77
N THR A 83 4.13 -12.42 -10.94
CA THR A 83 3.58 -12.73 -12.27
C THR A 83 3.43 -11.46 -13.11
N VAL A 84 2.89 -10.40 -12.54
CA VAL A 84 2.74 -9.10 -13.23
C VAL A 84 4.10 -8.54 -13.64
N LYS A 85 5.11 -8.59 -12.76
CA LYS A 85 6.47 -8.15 -13.09
C LYS A 85 7.06 -8.97 -14.24
N SER A 86 6.93 -10.30 -14.21
CA SER A 86 7.42 -11.20 -15.26
C SER A 86 6.76 -10.90 -16.61
N VAL A 87 5.44 -10.78 -16.63
CA VAL A 87 4.68 -10.49 -17.86
C VAL A 87 5.00 -9.10 -18.40
N ALA A 88 5.23 -8.11 -17.53
CA ALA A 88 5.66 -6.78 -17.95
C ALA A 88 7.05 -6.82 -18.63
N GLN A 89 7.99 -7.60 -18.09
CA GLN A 89 9.32 -7.79 -18.68
C GLN A 89 9.24 -8.50 -20.03
N GLU A 90 8.45 -9.57 -20.13
CA GLU A 90 8.24 -10.31 -21.38
C GLU A 90 7.61 -9.42 -22.46
N ASN A 91 6.57 -8.67 -22.11
CA ASN A 91 5.94 -7.72 -23.03
C ASN A 91 6.90 -6.61 -23.49
N ALA A 92 7.80 -6.15 -22.62
CA ALA A 92 8.82 -5.17 -23.01
C ALA A 92 9.82 -5.78 -24.01
N ALA A 93 10.25 -7.01 -23.79
CA ALA A 93 11.16 -7.72 -24.70
C ALA A 93 10.51 -7.98 -26.07
N LEU A 94 9.25 -8.43 -26.08
CA LEU A 94 8.49 -8.63 -27.32
C LEU A 94 8.34 -7.34 -28.12
N ARG A 95 8.02 -6.23 -27.45
CA ARG A 95 7.92 -4.91 -28.11
C ARG A 95 9.23 -4.44 -28.72
N MET A 96 10.37 -4.71 -28.08
CA MET A 96 11.68 -4.43 -28.66
C MET A 96 11.94 -5.28 -29.90
N SER A 97 11.70 -6.59 -29.82
CA SER A 97 11.89 -7.48 -30.98
C SER A 97 10.97 -7.11 -32.16
N ASP A 98 9.73 -6.70 -31.89
CA ASP A 98 8.80 -6.23 -32.92
C ASP A 98 9.28 -4.93 -33.57
N LEU A 99 9.94 -4.06 -32.81
CA LEU A 99 10.53 -2.82 -33.33
C LEU A 99 11.71 -3.15 -34.25
N ASP A 100 12.63 -3.99 -33.81
CA ASP A 100 13.79 -4.42 -34.60
C ASP A 100 13.36 -5.08 -35.91
N ASN A 101 12.32 -5.95 -35.85
CA ASN A 101 11.76 -6.58 -37.05
C ASN A 101 11.15 -5.55 -38.02
N LYS A 102 10.46 -4.53 -37.51
CA LYS A 102 9.90 -3.46 -38.35
C LYS A 102 11.00 -2.63 -39.01
N GLU A 103 12.07 -2.31 -38.29
CA GLU A 103 13.22 -1.59 -38.84
C GLU A 103 13.94 -2.41 -39.92
N ALA A 104 14.14 -3.71 -39.70
CA ALA A 104 14.72 -4.60 -40.70
C ALA A 104 13.87 -4.69 -41.97
N ILE A 105 12.54 -4.81 -41.83
CA ILE A 105 11.62 -4.82 -42.97
C ILE A 105 11.68 -3.48 -43.73
N ALA A 106 11.70 -2.35 -43.03
CA ALA A 106 11.80 -1.03 -43.66
C ALA A 106 13.10 -0.89 -44.47
N GLY A 107 14.24 -1.29 -43.92
CA GLY A 107 15.52 -1.26 -44.64
C GLY A 107 15.55 -2.16 -45.88
N LEU A 108 14.92 -3.34 -45.82
CA LEU A 108 14.79 -4.21 -47.00
C LEU A 108 13.91 -3.58 -48.08
N ILE A 109 12.81 -2.92 -47.71
CA ILE A 109 11.94 -2.20 -48.66
C ILE A 109 12.72 -1.08 -49.36
N GLU A 110 13.49 -0.27 -48.61
CA GLU A 110 14.30 0.80 -49.20
C GLU A 110 15.34 0.27 -50.20
N LEU A 111 16.01 -0.85 -49.88
CA LEU A 111 17.00 -1.47 -50.76
C LEU A 111 16.37 -2.00 -52.06
N VAL A 112 15.17 -2.61 -51.98
CA VAL A 112 14.42 -3.08 -53.15
C VAL A 112 14.00 -1.89 -54.03
N LEU A 113 13.52 -0.79 -53.44
CA LEU A 113 13.13 0.41 -54.18
C LEU A 113 14.34 1.08 -54.85
N ALA A 114 15.49 1.16 -54.17
CA ALA A 114 16.71 1.73 -54.72
C ALA A 114 17.32 0.88 -55.85
N GLY A 115 17.34 -0.45 -55.72
CA GLY A 115 17.85 -1.36 -56.74
C GLY A 115 16.93 -1.52 -57.96
N GLY A 116 15.62 -1.26 -57.81
CA GLY A 116 14.68 -1.20 -58.93
C GLY A 116 14.85 0.03 -59.83
N ALA A 117 15.36 1.13 -59.29
CA ALA A 117 15.56 2.38 -60.02
C ALA A 117 16.80 2.37 -60.95
N THR A 118 17.71 1.42 -60.80
CA THR A 118 18.94 1.31 -61.61
C THR A 118 18.82 0.39 -62.82
N ASN A 119 17.68 -0.29 -63.01
CA ASN A 119 17.44 -1.26 -64.09
C ASN A 119 16.37 -0.81 -65.12
N GLY A 120 16.07 0.49 -65.19
CA GLY A 120 15.14 1.09 -66.15
C GLY A 120 15.84 1.96 -67.18
#